data_AF-A0ABD5T5G9-F1
#
_entry.id   AF-A0ABD5T5G9-F1
#
_cell.length_a   1.000
_cell.length_b   1.000
_cell.length_c   1.000
_cell.angle_alpha   90.00
_cell.angle_beta   90.00
_cell.angle_gamma   90.00
#
_symmetry.space_group_name_H-M   'P 1'
#
loop_
_entity.id
_entity.type
_entity.pdbx_description
1 polymer ?
#
loop_
_entity_poly.entity_id
_entity_poly.type
_entity_poly.pdbx_seq_one_letter_code
_entity_poly.pdbx_strand_id
1 'polypeptide(L)' 'VDGVTSVLDRDRLGGSEDATYLMQRVQGRGGLACYVGVGTDHPGGHHTGTFDVVEDDIAVGVDVLSGAIRRAAETRP' A
#
# COMPACT_ATOMS: atom_id res chain seq x y z
N VAL A 1 7.98 -14.48 -2.41
CA VAL A 1 8.85 -13.52 -1.71
C VAL A 1 9.08 -14.12 -0.34
N ASP A 2 10.32 -14.36 0.05
CA ASP A 2 10.60 -14.90 1.40
C ASP A 2 9.98 -13.97 2.45
N GLY A 3 9.28 -14.55 3.43
CA GLY A 3 8.56 -13.81 4.47
C GLY A 3 7.08 -13.50 4.18
N VAL A 4 6.57 -13.72 2.95
CA VAL A 4 5.13 -13.59 2.66
C VAL A 4 4.41 -14.91 2.90
N THR A 5 3.49 -14.94 3.87
CA THR A 5 2.77 -16.16 4.30
C THR A 5 1.36 -16.28 3.73
N SER A 6 0.77 -15.18 3.24
CA SER A 6 -0.58 -15.14 2.69
C SER A 6 -0.70 -14.07 1.60
N VAL A 7 -1.51 -14.33 0.58
CA VAL A 7 -1.88 -13.39 -0.48
C VAL A 7 -3.39 -13.54 -0.71
N LEU A 8 -4.09 -12.41 -0.70
CA LEU A 8 -5.53 -12.35 -0.99
C LEU A 8 -5.74 -11.57 -2.28
N ASP A 9 -6.55 -12.12 -3.20
CA ASP A 9 -6.87 -11.43 -4.45
C ASP A 9 -7.71 -10.16 -4.20
N ARG A 10 -8.58 -10.19 -3.18
CA ARG A 10 -9.44 -9.08 -2.79
C ARG A 10 -9.70 -9.11 -1.28
N ASP A 11 -9.75 -7.93 -0.71
CA ASP A 11 -10.29 -7.69 0.61
C ASP A 11 -11.09 -6.37 0.61
N ARG A 12 -11.90 -6.15 1.65
CA ARG A 12 -12.65 -4.91 1.82
C ARG A 12 -11.81 -3.92 2.61
N LEU A 13 -11.17 -2.99 1.91
CA LEU A 13 -10.66 -1.76 2.50
C LEU A 13 -11.87 -0.88 2.83
N GLY A 14 -12.37 -0.95 4.07
CA GLY A 14 -13.49 -0.12 4.51
C GLY A 14 -13.05 1.34 4.65
N GLY A 15 -13.73 2.26 3.95
CA GLY A 15 -13.43 3.69 3.99
C GLY A 15 -13.40 4.32 2.60
N SER A 16 -13.50 5.65 2.55
CA SER A 16 -13.24 6.43 1.34
C SER A 16 -11.85 7.04 1.43
N GLU A 17 -11.09 7.05 0.33
CA GLU A 17 -9.79 7.73 0.29
C GLU A 17 -9.66 8.71 -0.86
N ASP A 18 -9.07 9.88 -0.59
CA ASP A 18 -8.91 10.97 -1.55
C ASP A 18 -7.92 10.63 -2.68
N ALA A 19 -6.99 9.71 -2.42
CA ALA A 19 -6.05 9.17 -3.41
C ALA A 19 -6.76 8.63 -4.65
N THR A 20 -8.01 8.16 -4.51
CA THR A 20 -8.82 7.70 -5.63
C THR A 20 -9.10 8.78 -6.67
N TYR A 21 -9.22 10.05 -6.27
CA TYR A 21 -9.35 11.18 -7.21
C TYR A 21 -8.07 11.39 -8.03
N LEU A 22 -6.90 11.23 -7.41
CA LEU A 22 -5.61 11.31 -8.11
C LEU A 22 -5.45 10.15 -9.09
N MET A 23 -5.83 8.94 -8.67
CA MET A 23 -5.82 7.75 -9.52
C MET A 23 -6.74 7.91 -10.74
N GLN A 24 -7.98 8.35 -10.51
CA GLN A 24 -8.95 8.61 -11.57
C GLN A 24 -8.40 9.60 -12.59
N ARG A 25 -7.69 10.63 -12.12
CA ARG A 25 -7.10 11.66 -12.96
C ARG A 25 -5.94 11.15 -13.82
N VAL A 26 -5.16 10.18 -13.35
CA VAL A 26 -4.11 9.49 -14.12
C VAL A 26 -4.74 8.58 -15.18
N GLN A 27 -5.71 7.77 -14.77
CA GLN A 27 -6.43 6.84 -15.66
C GLN A 27 -7.20 7.57 -16.76
N GLY A 28 -7.83 8.71 -16.44
CA GLY A 28 -8.51 9.56 -17.43
C GLY A 28 -7.57 10.16 -18.49
N ARG A 29 -6.25 10.07 -18.30
CA ARG A 29 -5.23 10.42 -19.32
C ARG A 29 -4.54 9.20 -19.93
N GLY A 30 -5.11 8.01 -19.77
CA GLY A 30 -4.57 6.75 -20.31
C GLY A 30 -3.39 6.18 -19.51
N GLY A 31 -3.12 6.70 -18.31
CA GLY A 31 -2.09 6.16 -17.43
C GLY A 31 -2.60 5.04 -16.51
N LEU A 32 -1.67 4.30 -15.91
CA LEU A 32 -1.97 3.34 -14.84
C LEU A 32 -1.72 3.98 -13.47
N ALA A 33 -2.56 3.63 -12.50
CA ALA A 33 -2.44 4.08 -11.12
C ALA A 33 -2.62 2.90 -10.16
N CYS A 34 -1.84 2.88 -9.09
CA CYS A 34 -1.86 1.85 -8.06
C CYS A 34 -1.89 2.53 -6.69
N TYR A 35 -2.63 1.95 -5.75
CA TYR A 35 -2.66 2.34 -4.35
C TYR A 35 -2.18 1.16 -3.51
N VAL A 36 -1.26 1.39 -2.58
CA VAL A 36 -0.66 0.37 -1.74
C VAL A 36 -0.72 0.85 -0.30
N GLY A 37 -1.38 0.07 0.56
CA GLY A 37 -1.29 0.23 2.01
C GLY A 37 -0.24 -0.72 2.58
N VAL A 38 0.63 -0.23 3.45
CA VAL A 38 1.53 -1.06 4.26
C VAL A 38 0.96 -1.12 5.67
N GLY A 39 0.59 -2.31 6.11
CA GLY A 39 0.09 -2.54 7.46
C GLY A 39 1.21 -2.74 8.47
N THR A 40 0.82 -2.87 9.74
CA THR A 40 1.70 -3.19 10.88
C THR A 40 0.97 -4.14 11.81
N ASP A 41 1.71 -5.00 12.51
CA ASP A 41 1.12 -6.03 13.38
C ASP A 41 0.66 -5.45 14.73
N HIS A 42 -0.55 -4.89 14.75
CA HIS A 42 -1.17 -4.32 15.96
C HIS A 42 -2.67 -4.68 16.07
N PRO A 43 -3.20 -5.04 17.27
CA PRO A 43 -4.58 -5.52 17.47
C PRO A 43 -5.70 -4.50 17.21
N GLY A 44 -5.40 -3.19 17.26
CA GLY A 44 -6.36 -2.11 17.07
C GLY A 44 -6.49 -1.62 15.62
N GLY A 45 -7.65 -1.08 15.26
CA GLY A 45 -7.85 -0.39 13.99
C GLY A 45 -7.25 1.03 13.97
N HIS A 46 -7.09 1.61 12.78
CA HIS A 46 -6.45 2.92 12.56
C HIS A 46 -7.20 4.14 13.17
N HIS A 47 -8.42 3.95 13.70
CA HIS A 47 -9.20 4.97 14.42
C HIS A 47 -9.53 4.56 15.86
N THR A 48 -8.68 3.74 16.50
CA THR A 48 -8.88 3.29 17.87
C THR A 48 -7.93 3.99 18.84
N GLY A 49 -8.32 4.12 20.11
CA GLY A 49 -7.45 4.69 21.15
C GLY A 49 -6.23 3.83 21.51
N THR A 50 -6.19 2.60 21.01
CA THR A 50 -5.04 1.70 21.14
C THR A 50 -4.15 1.69 19.91
N PHE A 51 -4.48 2.43 18.84
CA PHE A 51 -3.71 2.46 17.60
C PHE A 51 -2.22 2.59 17.88
N ASP A 52 -1.44 1.74 17.22
CA ASP A 52 0.01 1.70 17.35
C ASP A 52 0.66 1.22 16.05
N VAL A 53 1.97 1.41 15.95
CA VAL A 53 2.79 0.96 14.84
C VAL A 53 4.03 0.28 15.39
N VAL A 54 4.31 -0.95 14.94
CA VAL A 54 5.58 -1.61 15.23
C VAL A 54 6.65 -0.95 14.37
N GLU A 55 7.58 -0.21 14.98
CA GLU A 55 8.50 0.66 14.22
C GLU A 55 9.42 -0.11 13.25
N ASP A 56 9.75 -1.37 13.57
CA ASP A 56 10.55 -2.23 12.70
C ASP A 56 9.86 -2.52 11.35
N ASP A 57 8.52 -2.47 11.29
CA ASP A 57 7.75 -2.65 10.05
C ASP A 57 7.95 -1.47 9.07
N ILE A 58 8.33 -0.30 9.57
CA ILE A 58 8.53 0.91 8.75
C ILE A 58 9.66 0.66 7.74
N ALA A 59 10.74 0.02 8.17
CA ALA A 59 11.87 -0.29 7.28
C ALA A 59 11.43 -1.21 6.13
N VAL A 60 10.63 -2.24 6.44
CA VAL A 60 10.06 -3.14 5.44
C VAL A 60 9.17 -2.38 4.46
N GLY A 61 8.32 -1.49 4.96
CA GLY A 61 7.48 -0.62 4.12
C GLY A 61 8.28 0.25 3.15
N VAL A 62 9.36 0.86 3.63
CA VAL A 62 10.27 1.69 2.81
C VAL A 62 10.94 0.86 1.73
N ASP A 63 11.44 -0.33 2.06
CA ASP A 63 12.12 -1.21 1.11
C ASP A 63 11.17 -1.69 0.01
N VAL A 64 9.95 -2.09 0.37
CA VAL A 64 8.93 -2.52 -0.59
C VAL A 64 8.53 -1.38 -1.52
N LEU A 65 8.20 -0.20 -0.99
CA LEU A 65 7.76 0.93 -1.81
C LEU A 65 8.88 1.46 -2.71
N SER A 66 10.09 1.61 -2.18
CA SER A 66 11.23 2.08 -2.98
C SER A 66 11.63 1.07 -4.06
N GLY A 67 11.61 -0.22 -3.73
CA GLY A 67 11.81 -1.31 -4.69
C GLY A 67 10.76 -1.29 -5.81
N ALA A 68 9.48 -1.20 -5.46
CA ALA A 68 8.39 -1.15 -6.43
C ALA A 68 8.52 0.05 -7.39
N ILE A 69 8.84 1.24 -6.87
CA ILE A 69 9.04 2.44 -7.69
C ILE A 69 10.20 2.25 -8.67
N ARG A 70 11.36 1.78 -8.20
CA ARG A 70 12.53 1.53 -9.05
C ARG A 70 12.22 0.52 -10.15
N ARG A 71 11.59 -0.60 -9.78
CA ARG A 71 11.21 -1.66 -10.73
C ARG A 71 10.23 -1.15 -11.79
N ALA A 72 9.20 -0.41 -11.39
CA ALA A 72 8.24 0.17 -12.33
C ALA A 72 8.90 1.16 -13.31
N ALA A 73 9.86 1.96 -12.83
CA ALA A 73 10.62 2.89 -13.67
C ALA A 73 11.51 2.16 -14.69
N GLU A 74 12.12 1.05 -14.30
CA GLU A 74 12.96 0.21 -15.18
C GLU A 74 12.13 -0.51 -16.24
N THR A 75 11.03 -1.16 -15.84
CA THR A 75 10.30 -2.07 -16.74
C THR A 75 9.27 -1.36 -17.59
N ARG A 76 8.83 -0.14 -17.22
CA ARG A 76 7.75 0.65 -17.83
C ARG A 76 6.49 -0.19 -18.09
N PRO A 77 5.53 -0.21 -17.15
CA PRO A 77 4.34 -1.04 -17.24
C PRO A 77 3.47 -0.74 -18.46
#